data_AF-A0A7X9BLQ5-F1
#
_entry.id   AF-A0A7X9BLQ5-F1
#
_cell.length_a   1.000
_cell.length_b   1.000
_cell.length_c   1.000
_cell.angle_alpha   90.00
_cell.angle_beta   90.00
_cell.angle_gamma   90.00
#
_symmetry.space_group_name_H-M   'P 1'
#
loop_
_entity.id
_entity.type
_entity.pdbx_description
1 polymer ?
#
loop_
_entity_poly.entity_id
_entity_poly.type
_entity_poly.pdbx_seq_one_letter_code
_entity_poly.pdbx_strand_id
1 'polypeptide(L)'
;GEDLILTFTGNGDGTVQIDLGQSLTQVQPCVYQSRDLTVQVLSCISYNRGPYLTYNLVPEPAIKCTAAGSRLVVEGRTSGQTNSAVILVTGRSDVVHVQERLEEAMLGNYIFARDGILQKQPANYVPYQPNNWYLTASSWSLNQVLDLLVDYRAVRDLSLYYAYKFAERYNEMGFIPTAPRSQWLYEDFNIGYEFYDTRMNTNTVRFLMKINNYYPDRRFQEPIHRYFDFYKDFASRYRILTKSGYLPCDYMDQQGQGRITHVSLNHAITEMSALYDYYLLCGDEEALNMARSIRGAVEDMHKRFVKPDGDLWYGMTPDYTFVLQDYRELTLNDLIEAQGIIRQVEGEENPALQYLIDAKQGWLERNPKKEAK
;
A
#
# COMPACT_ATOMS: atom_id res chain seq x y z
N GLY A 1 11.82 -0.71 28.45
CA GLY A 1 10.38 -0.87 28.73
C GLY A 1 9.51 -0.07 27.79
N GLU A 2 10.07 0.61 26.79
CA GLU A 2 9.32 1.24 25.71
C GLU A 2 9.70 0.52 24.41
N ASP A 3 8.72 0.27 23.55
CA ASP A 3 8.98 -0.20 22.21
C ASP A 3 9.62 0.93 21.40
N LEU A 4 10.58 0.57 20.54
CA LEU A 4 11.37 1.52 19.77
C LEU A 4 11.49 1.05 18.32
N ILE A 5 11.47 2.02 17.41
CA ILE A 5 11.87 1.81 16.02
C ILE A 5 13.16 2.53 15.77
N LEU A 6 14.15 1.76 15.35
CA LEU A 6 15.47 2.23 15.07
C LEU A 6 15.69 2.11 13.57
N THR A 7 15.82 3.26 12.91
CA THR A 7 16.14 3.31 11.48
C THR A 7 17.55 3.84 11.29
N PHE A 8 18.40 3.06 10.62
CA PHE A 8 19.78 3.43 10.34
C PHE A 8 19.94 3.80 8.87
N THR A 9 20.79 4.79 8.61
CA THR A 9 21.40 4.95 7.30
C THR A 9 22.84 5.40 7.43
N GLY A 10 23.65 5.05 6.45
CA GLY A 10 25.03 5.47 6.39
C GLY A 10 25.59 5.27 4.98
N ASN A 11 26.57 6.12 4.65
CA ASN A 11 27.43 5.97 3.49
C ASN A 11 28.85 5.71 4.04
N GLY A 12 29.48 4.59 3.67
CA GLY A 12 30.81 4.22 4.17
C GLY A 12 30.80 3.11 5.22
N ASP A 13 31.99 2.77 5.70
CA ASP A 13 32.18 1.81 6.78
C ASP A 13 31.85 2.47 8.13
N GLY A 14 31.11 1.75 8.97
CA GLY A 14 30.72 2.29 10.26
C GLY A 14 30.08 1.24 11.17
N THR A 15 30.17 1.49 12.47
CA THR A 15 29.54 0.65 13.49
C THR A 15 28.72 1.53 14.41
N VAL A 16 27.44 1.18 14.57
CA VAL A 16 26.57 1.75 15.59
C VAL A 16 26.35 0.69 16.66
N GLN A 17 26.58 1.07 17.92
CA GLN A 17 26.29 0.22 19.07
C GLN A 17 25.20 0.86 19.91
N ILE A 18 24.19 0.07 20.25
CA ILE A 18 23.04 0.50 21.03
C ILE A 18 23.01 -0.37 22.27
N ASP A 19 23.27 0.23 23.42
CA ASP A 19 23.18 -0.48 24.69
C ASP A 19 21.71 -0.54 25.12
N LEU A 20 21.16 -1.76 25.14
CA LEU A 20 19.79 -2.03 25.55
C LEU A 20 19.70 -2.41 27.03
N GLY A 21 20.83 -2.37 27.76
CA GLY A 21 20.90 -2.59 29.21
C GLY A 21 20.65 -4.03 29.66
N GLN A 22 20.40 -4.96 28.73
CA GLN A 22 20.17 -6.37 29.01
C GLN A 22 20.86 -7.25 27.99
N SER A 23 21.51 -8.32 28.44
CA SER A 23 22.17 -9.27 27.55
C SER A 23 21.19 -9.90 26.57
N LEU A 24 21.52 -9.84 25.28
CA LEU A 24 20.73 -10.35 24.18
C LEU A 24 21.26 -11.71 23.74
N THR A 25 20.35 -12.64 23.50
CA THR A 25 20.62 -13.96 22.91
C THR A 25 19.88 -14.06 21.60
N GLN A 26 20.56 -14.48 20.53
CA GLN A 26 19.90 -14.76 19.27
C GLN A 26 19.06 -16.04 19.41
N VAL A 27 17.76 -15.96 19.16
CA VAL A 27 16.82 -17.10 19.26
C VAL A 27 16.35 -17.59 17.89
N GLN A 28 16.35 -16.71 16.89
CA GLN A 28 16.03 -17.02 15.49
C GLN A 28 16.90 -16.11 14.58
N PRO A 29 16.98 -16.37 13.26
CA PRO A 29 17.51 -15.39 12.32
C PRO A 29 16.81 -14.05 12.52
N CYS A 30 17.59 -12.96 12.64
CA CYS A 30 17.08 -11.60 12.84
C CYS A 30 16.29 -11.32 14.13
N VAL A 31 16.20 -12.28 15.08
CA VAL A 31 15.51 -12.10 16.37
C VAL A 31 16.45 -12.35 17.54
N TYR A 32 16.55 -11.36 18.41
CA TYR A 32 17.35 -11.39 19.64
C TYR A 32 16.45 -11.15 20.85
N GLN A 33 16.68 -11.86 21.95
CA GLN A 33 15.87 -11.75 23.16
C GLN A 33 16.73 -11.57 24.40
N SER A 34 16.22 -10.82 25.36
CA SER A 34 16.68 -10.79 26.74
C SER A 34 15.56 -11.28 27.68
N ARG A 35 15.69 -11.02 28.98
CA ARG A 35 14.64 -11.30 29.96
C ARG A 35 13.34 -10.56 29.62
N ASP A 36 13.44 -9.28 29.29
CA ASP A 36 12.29 -8.38 29.15
C ASP A 36 12.10 -7.80 27.74
N LEU A 37 13.08 -7.98 26.85
CA LEU A 37 13.08 -7.38 25.51
C LEU A 37 13.17 -8.44 24.42
N THR A 38 12.59 -8.10 23.28
CA THR A 38 12.88 -8.72 22.01
C THR A 38 13.30 -7.64 21.02
N VAL A 39 14.29 -7.97 20.20
CA VAL A 39 14.79 -7.13 19.11
C VAL A 39 14.59 -7.91 17.83
N GLN A 40 13.81 -7.35 16.93
CA GLN A 40 13.53 -7.90 15.61
C GLN A 40 14.11 -6.98 14.53
N VAL A 41 14.93 -7.53 13.67
CA VAL A 41 15.46 -6.82 12.50
C VAL A 41 14.51 -7.05 11.33
N LEU A 42 13.67 -6.05 11.03
CA LEU A 42 12.68 -6.13 9.94
C LEU A 42 13.34 -6.06 8.56
N SER A 43 14.42 -5.29 8.45
CA SER A 43 15.21 -5.23 7.22
C SER A 43 16.65 -4.79 7.48
N CYS A 44 17.54 -5.30 6.65
CA CYS A 44 18.94 -4.91 6.51
C CYS A 44 19.26 -4.95 5.02
N ILE A 45 19.35 -3.79 4.39
CA ILE A 45 19.59 -3.67 2.95
C ILE A 45 20.75 -2.73 2.65
N SER A 46 21.45 -3.03 1.56
CA SER A 46 22.45 -2.17 0.94
C SER A 46 22.02 -1.90 -0.49
N TYR A 47 22.07 -0.65 -0.91
CA TYR A 47 21.58 -0.25 -2.23
C TYR A 47 22.35 0.91 -2.84
N ASN A 48 22.30 0.95 -4.17
CA ASN A 48 22.63 2.13 -4.95
C ASN A 48 21.35 2.85 -5.32
N ARG A 49 21.27 4.15 -5.02
CA ARG A 49 20.15 4.98 -5.49
C ARG A 49 20.29 5.21 -6.99
N GLY A 50 19.27 4.83 -7.74
CA GLY A 50 19.10 5.13 -9.14
C GLY A 50 18.21 6.37 -9.36
N PRO A 51 18.05 6.80 -10.62
CA PRO A 51 17.11 7.86 -10.97
C PRO A 51 15.65 7.43 -10.68
N TYR A 52 14.73 8.40 -10.60
CA TYR A 52 13.29 8.14 -10.40
C TYR A 52 12.98 7.27 -9.16
N LEU A 53 13.61 7.58 -8.03
CA LEU A 53 13.40 6.88 -6.76
C LEU A 53 13.53 5.36 -6.87
N THR A 54 14.48 4.91 -7.70
CA THR A 54 14.83 3.49 -7.82
C THR A 54 16.01 3.13 -6.91
N TYR A 55 16.01 1.88 -6.45
CA TYR A 55 16.89 1.34 -5.43
C TYR A 55 17.40 -0.01 -5.94
N ASN A 56 18.63 -0.04 -6.42
CA ASN A 56 19.26 -1.28 -6.86
C ASN A 56 19.85 -1.98 -5.62
N LEU A 57 19.21 -3.06 -5.18
CA LEU A 57 19.67 -3.82 -4.02
C LEU A 57 20.86 -4.71 -4.38
N VAL A 58 21.81 -4.76 -3.46
CA VAL A 58 23.00 -5.61 -3.57
C VAL A 58 22.67 -7.01 -3.01
N PRO A 59 23.14 -8.11 -3.66
CA PRO A 59 22.78 -9.47 -3.27
C PRO A 59 23.11 -9.85 -1.83
N GLU A 60 24.19 -9.31 -1.26
CA GLU A 60 24.53 -9.49 0.14
C GLU A 60 24.50 -8.13 0.85
N PRO A 61 23.73 -7.97 1.94
CA PRO A 61 23.73 -6.75 2.68
C PRO A 61 25.10 -6.58 3.33
N ALA A 62 25.77 -5.48 3.00
CA ALA A 62 26.97 -5.05 3.69
C ALA A 62 26.67 -4.52 5.10
N ILE A 63 25.39 -4.38 5.44
CA ILE A 63 24.91 -4.09 6.80
C ILE A 63 24.52 -5.38 7.52
N LYS A 64 25.08 -5.57 8.72
CA LYS A 64 24.79 -6.70 9.59
C LYS A 64 24.36 -6.20 10.96
N CYS A 65 23.29 -6.78 11.49
CA CYS A 65 22.89 -6.61 12.89
C CYS A 65 23.33 -7.83 13.69
N THR A 66 23.96 -7.64 14.84
CA THR A 66 24.38 -8.71 15.76
C THR A 66 24.21 -8.29 17.20
N ALA A 67 24.07 -9.26 18.11
CA ALA A 67 24.10 -9.02 19.55
C ALA A 67 25.52 -9.21 20.09
N ALA A 68 25.98 -8.30 20.94
CA ALA A 68 27.24 -8.37 21.67
C ALA A 68 27.01 -7.98 23.13
N GLY A 69 26.76 -8.98 23.99
CA GLY A 69 26.38 -8.74 25.38
C GLY A 69 25.04 -7.99 25.46
N SER A 70 25.01 -6.84 26.13
CA SER A 70 23.81 -5.98 26.20
C SER A 70 23.60 -5.08 24.99
N ARG A 71 24.50 -5.14 24.00
CA ARG A 71 24.50 -4.23 22.87
C ARG A 71 23.95 -4.89 21.62
N LEU A 72 23.11 -4.17 20.91
CA LEU A 72 22.86 -4.41 19.49
C LEU A 72 23.91 -3.66 18.69
N VAL A 73 24.62 -4.38 17.83
CA VAL A 73 25.68 -3.86 16.96
C VAL A 73 25.19 -3.89 15.53
N VAL A 74 25.10 -2.71 14.91
CA VAL A 74 24.79 -2.53 13.49
C VAL A 74 26.08 -2.15 12.79
N GLU A 75 26.65 -3.05 12.02
CA GLU A 75 27.90 -2.87 11.27
C GLU A 75 27.59 -2.70 9.79
N GLY A 76 27.96 -1.58 9.19
CA GLY A 76 27.97 -1.38 7.74
C GLY A 76 29.39 -1.46 7.20
N ARG A 77 29.59 -2.27 6.14
CA ARG A 77 30.86 -2.38 5.40
C ARG A 77 30.67 -1.98 3.94
N THR A 78 30.58 -0.69 3.65
CA THR A 78 30.20 -0.20 2.32
C THR A 78 31.13 0.85 1.78
N SER A 79 32.10 0.45 0.97
CA SER A 79 32.70 1.39 0.02
C SER A 79 31.71 1.67 -1.12
N GLY A 80 31.11 2.87 -1.12
CA GLY A 80 30.34 3.40 -2.26
C GLY A 80 28.84 3.10 -2.32
N GLN A 81 28.21 2.62 -1.24
CA GLN A 81 26.77 2.27 -1.21
C GLN A 81 26.05 2.91 -0.01
N THR A 82 24.72 2.99 -0.08
CA THR A 82 23.86 3.40 1.05
C THR A 82 23.31 2.16 1.75
N ASN A 83 23.41 2.13 3.08
CA ASN A 83 22.76 1.12 3.91
C ASN A 83 21.46 1.64 4.51
N SER A 84 20.49 0.74 4.70
CA SER A 84 19.30 0.97 5.52
C SER A 84 19.04 -0.25 6.39
N ALA A 85 18.79 -0.03 7.67
CA ALA A 85 18.24 -1.05 8.55
C ALA A 85 17.03 -0.51 9.29
N VAL A 86 15.98 -1.33 9.41
CA VAL A 86 14.79 -1.05 10.21
C VAL A 86 14.70 -2.13 11.27
N ILE A 87 14.79 -1.70 12.52
CA ILE A 87 14.84 -2.59 13.68
C ILE A 87 13.72 -2.18 14.63
N LEU A 88 13.00 -3.19 15.07
CA LEU A 88 11.91 -3.09 16.02
C LEU A 88 12.37 -3.67 17.35
N VAL A 89 12.24 -2.92 18.43
CA VAL A 89 12.53 -3.38 19.80
C VAL A 89 11.24 -3.37 20.58
N THR A 90 10.86 -4.50 21.18
CA THR A 90 9.56 -4.70 21.84
C THR A 90 9.67 -5.42 23.18
N GLY A 91 8.59 -5.38 23.96
CA GLY A 91 8.37 -6.33 25.07
C GLY A 91 8.22 -7.79 24.61
N ARG A 92 8.52 -8.74 25.50
CA ARG A 92 8.67 -10.17 25.14
C ARG A 92 7.37 -10.89 24.73
N SER A 93 6.19 -10.42 25.13
CA SER A 93 4.91 -11.18 25.04
C SER A 93 4.34 -11.37 23.64
N ASP A 94 4.75 -10.58 22.64
CA ASP A 94 3.90 -10.34 21.46
C ASP A 94 4.58 -10.57 20.10
N VAL A 95 5.81 -11.09 20.07
CA VAL A 95 6.69 -10.89 18.91
C VAL A 95 6.50 -11.87 17.76
N VAL A 96 6.36 -13.16 18.04
CA VAL A 96 6.32 -14.18 16.98
C VAL A 96 5.13 -13.95 16.06
N HIS A 97 3.97 -13.64 16.63
CA HIS A 97 2.76 -13.36 15.85
C HIS A 97 2.88 -12.08 15.01
N VAL A 98 3.39 -10.98 15.59
CA VAL A 98 3.59 -9.72 14.87
C VAL A 98 4.58 -9.89 13.71
N GLN A 99 5.64 -10.67 13.92
CA GLN A 99 6.61 -10.98 12.89
C GLN A 99 5.99 -11.71 11.70
N GLU A 100 5.31 -12.82 11.95
CA GLU A 100 4.66 -13.63 10.90
C GLU A 100 3.70 -12.77 10.09
N ARG A 101 2.88 -11.95 10.78
CA ARG A 101 1.93 -11.03 10.15
C ARG A 101 2.61 -9.97 9.30
N LEU A 102 3.72 -9.38 9.76
CA LEU A 102 4.49 -8.41 8.97
C LEU A 102 5.16 -9.07 7.77
N GLU A 103 5.70 -10.28 7.91
CA GLU A 103 6.32 -11.02 6.80
C GLU A 103 5.28 -11.39 5.72
N GLU A 104 4.12 -11.89 6.15
CA GLU A 104 2.97 -12.15 5.28
C GLU A 104 2.50 -10.88 4.57
N ALA A 105 2.40 -9.77 5.30
CA ALA A 105 2.00 -8.47 4.74
C ALA A 105 2.96 -7.94 3.66
N MET A 106 4.24 -8.33 3.72
CA MET A 106 5.23 -7.92 2.72
C MET A 106 5.23 -8.83 1.50
N LEU A 107 4.72 -10.07 1.58
CA LEU A 107 4.64 -11.06 0.49
C LEU A 107 5.94 -11.24 -0.32
N GLY A 108 7.11 -10.95 0.26
CA GLY A 108 8.39 -10.90 -0.45
C GLY A 108 8.50 -9.83 -1.55
N ASN A 109 7.52 -8.93 -1.67
CA ASN A 109 7.43 -7.89 -2.69
C ASN A 109 7.62 -6.48 -2.14
N TYR A 110 7.68 -6.32 -0.81
CA TYR A 110 7.91 -5.07 -0.13
C TYR A 110 9.07 -5.17 0.85
N ILE A 111 9.77 -4.07 1.10
CA ILE A 111 10.82 -3.94 2.12
C ILE A 111 10.62 -2.64 2.90
N PHE A 112 10.59 -2.74 4.23
CA PHE A 112 10.65 -1.58 5.11
C PHE A 112 12.04 -0.94 5.02
N ALA A 113 12.14 0.30 4.59
CA ALA A 113 13.40 1.05 4.59
C ALA A 113 13.23 2.36 5.36
N ARG A 114 14.34 3.01 5.71
CA ARG A 114 14.30 4.33 6.36
C ARG A 114 13.58 5.38 5.50
N ASP A 115 13.80 5.35 4.19
CA ASP A 115 13.24 6.35 3.28
C ASP A 115 11.74 6.15 3.01
N GLY A 116 11.19 5.00 3.41
CA GLY A 116 9.81 4.58 3.17
C GLY A 116 9.75 3.09 2.84
N ILE A 117 8.65 2.64 2.23
CA ILE A 117 8.49 1.24 1.83
C ILE A 117 8.98 1.09 0.38
N LEU A 118 9.89 0.16 0.15
CA LEU A 118 10.35 -0.20 -1.18
C LEU A 118 9.46 -1.33 -1.71
N GLN A 119 9.07 -1.25 -2.98
CA GLN A 119 8.37 -2.31 -3.69
C GLN A 119 9.25 -2.87 -4.80
N LYS A 120 9.21 -4.19 -4.99
CA LYS A 120 9.94 -4.87 -6.04
C LYS A 120 9.46 -4.35 -7.39
N GLN A 121 10.39 -3.90 -8.22
CA GLN A 121 10.03 -3.32 -9.51
C GLN A 121 9.56 -4.41 -10.49
N PRO A 122 8.38 -4.25 -11.12
CA PRO A 122 7.95 -5.15 -12.18
C PRO A 122 8.90 -5.11 -13.39
N ALA A 123 9.02 -6.23 -14.11
CA ALA A 123 9.94 -6.35 -15.24
C ALA A 123 9.62 -5.39 -16.41
N ASN A 124 8.36 -4.98 -16.51
CA ASN A 124 7.87 -4.03 -17.52
C ASN A 124 7.94 -2.56 -17.05
N TYR A 125 8.63 -2.26 -15.96
CA TYR A 125 8.86 -0.89 -15.50
C TYR A 125 10.28 -0.44 -15.83
N VAL A 126 10.45 0.80 -16.26
CA VAL A 126 11.76 1.38 -16.60
C VAL A 126 12.16 2.51 -15.64
N PRO A 127 13.47 2.68 -15.36
CA PRO A 127 14.59 1.84 -15.79
C PRO A 127 14.57 0.47 -15.10
N TYR A 128 14.64 -0.62 -15.88
CA TYR A 128 14.66 -1.98 -15.33
C TYR A 128 16.09 -2.46 -15.09
N GLN A 129 16.33 -3.03 -13.91
CA GLN A 129 17.52 -3.82 -13.60
C GLN A 129 17.10 -5.01 -12.73
N PRO A 130 17.83 -6.14 -12.78
CA PRO A 130 17.69 -7.19 -11.78
C PRO A 130 17.86 -6.60 -10.37
N ASN A 131 17.04 -7.05 -9.42
CA ASN A 131 17.01 -6.56 -8.03
C ASN A 131 16.73 -5.05 -7.89
N ASN A 132 16.04 -4.43 -8.85
CA ASN A 132 15.59 -3.06 -8.71
C ASN A 132 14.29 -2.98 -7.91
N TRP A 133 14.24 -2.01 -7.02
CA TRP A 133 13.09 -1.67 -6.20
C TRP A 133 12.78 -0.19 -6.39
N TYR A 134 11.59 0.25 -6.03
CA TYR A 134 11.24 1.66 -6.04
C TYR A 134 10.45 2.03 -4.79
N LEU A 135 10.52 3.30 -4.42
CA LEU A 135 9.79 3.81 -3.27
C LEU A 135 8.29 3.87 -3.60
N THR A 136 7.51 2.93 -3.07
CA THR A 136 6.11 2.76 -3.50
C THR A 136 5.22 3.93 -3.07
N ALA A 137 4.23 4.27 -3.89
CA ALA A 137 3.16 5.19 -3.54
C ALA A 137 2.06 4.52 -2.70
N SER A 138 2.10 3.20 -2.56
CA SER A 138 1.06 2.39 -1.93
C SER A 138 1.42 1.97 -0.50
N SER A 139 0.49 2.15 0.43
CA SER A 139 0.56 1.61 1.79
C SER A 139 0.05 0.18 1.91
N TRP A 140 -0.14 -0.55 0.80
CA TRP A 140 -0.79 -1.86 0.77
C TRP A 140 -0.28 -2.83 1.85
N SER A 141 1.03 -2.97 2.04
CA SER A 141 1.58 -3.87 3.05
C SER A 141 1.19 -3.47 4.49
N LEU A 142 1.13 -2.17 4.79
CA LEU A 142 0.68 -1.72 6.12
C LEU A 142 -0.82 -1.91 6.31
N ASN A 143 -1.63 -1.83 5.25
CA ASN A 143 -3.07 -2.08 5.33
C ASN A 143 -3.38 -3.51 5.81
N GLN A 144 -2.50 -4.48 5.51
CA GLN A 144 -2.66 -5.88 5.91
C GLN A 144 -2.49 -6.14 7.42
N VAL A 145 -1.99 -5.16 8.18
CA VAL A 145 -1.72 -5.28 9.62
C VAL A 145 -2.41 -4.19 10.45
N LEU A 146 -3.38 -3.47 9.86
CA LEU A 146 -4.09 -2.39 10.55
C LEU A 146 -4.96 -2.89 11.72
N ASP A 147 -5.41 -4.15 11.68
CA ASP A 147 -6.11 -4.82 12.78
C ASP A 147 -5.25 -4.93 14.05
N LEU A 148 -3.93 -4.98 13.88
CA LEU A 148 -2.97 -5.11 14.98
C LEU A 148 -2.61 -3.77 15.64
N LEU A 149 -3.07 -2.63 15.11
CA LEU A 149 -2.68 -1.30 15.60
C LEU A 149 -2.98 -1.07 17.08
N VAL A 150 -4.10 -1.60 17.58
CA VAL A 150 -4.56 -1.34 18.96
C VAL A 150 -3.78 -2.21 19.94
N ASP A 151 -3.63 -3.49 19.60
CA ASP A 151 -3.11 -4.51 20.51
C ASP A 151 -1.57 -4.53 20.52
N TYR A 152 -0.94 -4.10 19.42
CA TYR A 152 0.51 -4.22 19.23
C TYR A 152 1.16 -2.86 19.01
N ARG A 153 1.71 -2.28 20.09
CA ARG A 153 2.42 -1.00 20.06
C ARG A 153 3.57 -0.97 19.03
N ALA A 154 4.23 -2.09 18.81
CA ALA A 154 5.23 -2.24 17.77
C ALA A 154 4.72 -1.95 16.35
N VAL A 155 3.58 -2.55 15.97
CA VAL A 155 2.93 -2.33 14.67
C VAL A 155 2.46 -0.88 14.56
N ARG A 156 1.98 -0.34 15.68
CA ARG A 156 1.50 1.02 15.80
C ARG A 156 2.59 2.06 15.58
N ASP A 157 3.72 1.91 16.25
CA ASP A 157 4.88 2.79 16.09
C ASP A 157 5.40 2.71 14.63
N LEU A 158 5.38 1.51 14.03
CA LEU A 158 5.84 1.28 12.65
C LEU A 158 4.91 1.95 11.65
N SER A 159 3.62 1.77 11.85
CA SER A 159 2.59 2.40 11.03
C SER A 159 2.63 3.92 11.17
N LEU A 160 2.82 4.45 12.38
CA LEU A 160 2.93 5.89 12.60
C LEU A 160 4.19 6.47 11.91
N TYR A 161 5.33 5.78 12.02
CA TYR A 161 6.56 6.16 11.32
C TYR A 161 6.34 6.27 9.81
N TYR A 162 5.75 5.23 9.20
CA TYR A 162 5.49 5.23 7.76
C TYR A 162 4.35 6.14 7.33
N ALA A 163 3.37 6.43 8.19
CA ALA A 163 2.36 7.44 7.95
C ALA A 163 3.00 8.82 7.73
N TYR A 164 3.97 9.21 8.56
CA TYR A 164 4.74 10.43 8.31
C TYR A 164 5.50 10.37 6.98
N LYS A 165 6.11 9.23 6.65
CA LYS A 165 6.82 9.06 5.36
C LYS A 165 5.91 9.14 4.13
N PHE A 166 4.68 8.67 4.22
CA PHE A 166 3.71 8.86 3.13
C PHE A 166 3.20 10.31 3.08
N ALA A 167 2.84 10.89 4.22
CA ALA A 167 2.36 12.27 4.31
C ALA A 167 3.36 13.29 3.73
N GLU A 168 4.66 13.12 4.01
CA GLU A 168 5.76 13.96 3.49
C GLU A 168 5.90 13.92 1.96
N ARG A 169 5.30 12.92 1.28
CA ARG A 169 5.51 12.67 -0.15
C ARG A 169 4.35 13.11 -1.05
N TYR A 170 3.24 13.57 -0.47
CA TYR A 170 2.17 14.17 -1.25
C TYR A 170 2.68 15.45 -1.92
N ASN A 171 2.62 15.48 -3.25
CA ASN A 171 3.03 16.64 -4.04
C ASN A 171 2.02 17.79 -3.89
N GLU A 172 2.30 18.90 -4.58
CA GLU A 172 1.43 20.08 -4.59
C GLU A 172 0.08 19.81 -5.24
N MET A 173 0.01 18.89 -6.20
CA MET A 173 -1.23 18.50 -6.86
C MET A 173 -2.16 17.71 -5.94
N GLY A 174 -1.63 16.95 -4.98
CA GLY A 174 -2.43 16.13 -4.05
C GLY A 174 -2.27 14.63 -4.19
N PHE A 175 -1.18 14.13 -4.79
CA PHE A 175 -0.91 12.70 -4.84
C PHE A 175 0.58 12.37 -4.63
N ILE A 176 0.88 11.10 -4.39
CA ILE A 176 2.24 10.55 -4.37
C ILE A 176 2.51 9.92 -5.75
N PRO A 177 3.49 10.44 -6.52
CA PRO A 177 3.80 9.93 -7.84
C PRO A 177 4.44 8.53 -7.79
N THR A 178 4.03 7.66 -8.71
CA THR A 178 4.74 6.41 -9.00
C THR A 178 5.91 6.72 -9.92
N ALA A 179 7.10 6.77 -9.34
CA ALA A 179 8.28 7.30 -10.01
C ALA A 179 8.73 6.52 -11.27
N PRO A 180 8.93 5.18 -11.25
CA PRO A 180 9.31 4.45 -12.45
C PRO A 180 8.18 4.45 -13.49
N ARG A 181 8.53 4.42 -14.78
CA ARG A 181 7.54 4.39 -15.88
C ARG A 181 7.13 2.95 -16.18
N SER A 182 5.83 2.70 -16.24
CA SER A 182 5.28 1.46 -16.81
C SER A 182 5.38 1.48 -18.35
N GLN A 183 5.97 0.45 -18.95
CA GLN A 183 6.04 0.32 -20.41
C GLN A 183 4.66 0.27 -21.04
N TRP A 184 3.75 -0.51 -20.45
CA TRP A 184 2.39 -0.66 -20.96
C TRP A 184 1.60 0.66 -20.92
N LEU A 185 1.68 1.41 -19.81
CA LEU A 185 1.03 2.73 -19.72
C LEU A 185 1.61 3.74 -20.73
N TYR A 186 2.91 3.64 -20.98
CA TYR A 186 3.57 4.50 -21.97
C TYR A 186 3.15 4.15 -23.40
N GLU A 187 3.08 2.86 -23.73
CA GLU A 187 2.73 2.39 -25.07
C GLU A 187 1.26 2.65 -25.41
N ASP A 188 0.34 2.36 -24.49
CA ASP A 188 -1.10 2.46 -24.74
C ASP A 188 -1.64 3.88 -24.52
N PHE A 189 -1.07 4.62 -23.57
CA PHE A 189 -1.60 5.93 -23.14
C PHE A 189 -0.58 7.06 -23.17
N ASN A 190 0.68 6.82 -23.55
CA ASN A 190 1.75 7.82 -23.50
C ASN A 190 1.92 8.44 -22.09
N ILE A 191 1.66 7.65 -21.04
CA ILE A 191 1.87 8.05 -19.65
C ILE A 191 3.31 7.72 -19.25
N GLY A 192 4.04 8.74 -18.79
CA GLY A 192 5.48 8.69 -18.51
C GLY A 192 5.85 8.26 -17.09
N TYR A 193 7.00 8.72 -16.64
CA TYR A 193 7.46 8.60 -15.25
C TYR A 193 6.57 9.42 -14.31
N GLU A 194 6.65 9.15 -13.01
CA GLU A 194 6.00 9.95 -11.95
C GLU A 194 4.48 10.07 -12.12
N PHE A 195 3.85 9.04 -12.68
CA PHE A 195 2.42 9.04 -12.94
C PHE A 195 1.59 8.85 -11.66
N TYR A 196 0.34 9.28 -11.70
CA TYR A 196 -0.65 9.00 -10.69
C TYR A 196 -1.31 7.64 -10.96
N ASP A 197 -1.31 6.77 -9.95
CA ASP A 197 -2.06 5.53 -9.90
C ASP A 197 -3.12 5.66 -8.79
N THR A 198 -4.40 5.51 -9.16
CA THR A 198 -5.49 5.70 -8.21
C THR A 198 -5.46 4.66 -7.09
N ARG A 199 -5.21 3.38 -7.36
CA ARG A 199 -5.23 2.32 -6.33
C ARG A 199 -4.12 2.48 -5.31
N MET A 200 -2.92 2.84 -5.77
CA MET A 200 -1.79 3.07 -4.86
C MET A 200 -2.08 4.25 -3.92
N ASN A 201 -2.54 5.36 -4.48
CA ASN A 201 -2.82 6.55 -3.68
C ASN A 201 -4.05 6.40 -2.79
N THR A 202 -5.08 5.69 -3.26
CA THR A 202 -6.29 5.41 -2.47
C THR A 202 -5.95 4.51 -1.27
N ASN A 203 -5.10 3.48 -1.45
CA ASN A 203 -4.58 2.72 -0.32
C ASN A 203 -3.94 3.63 0.73
N THR A 204 -3.08 4.53 0.27
CA THR A 204 -2.29 5.40 1.14
C THR A 204 -3.16 6.43 1.85
N VAL A 205 -4.13 7.06 1.17
CA VAL A 205 -5.01 8.02 1.86
C VAL A 205 -5.87 7.31 2.91
N ARG A 206 -6.42 6.12 2.61
CA ARG A 206 -7.22 5.35 3.57
C ARG A 206 -6.38 4.92 4.77
N PHE A 207 -5.12 4.53 4.53
CA PHE A 207 -4.15 4.29 5.59
C PHE A 207 -3.94 5.53 6.48
N LEU A 208 -3.68 6.69 5.87
CA LEU A 208 -3.51 7.94 6.62
C LEU A 208 -4.76 8.32 7.41
N MET A 209 -5.96 8.14 6.84
CA MET A 209 -7.23 8.37 7.55
C MET A 209 -7.37 7.44 8.76
N LYS A 210 -7.05 6.16 8.61
CA LYS A 210 -7.06 5.19 9.71
C LYS A 210 -6.09 5.61 10.81
N ILE A 211 -4.85 5.96 10.47
CA ILE A 211 -3.86 6.41 11.44
C ILE A 211 -4.30 7.71 12.11
N ASN A 212 -4.81 8.69 11.36
CA ASN A 212 -5.31 9.96 11.89
C ASN A 212 -6.50 9.78 12.85
N ASN A 213 -7.33 8.74 12.66
CA ASN A 213 -8.41 8.43 13.61
C ASN A 213 -7.88 7.97 14.98
N TYR A 214 -6.76 7.25 15.03
CA TYR A 214 -6.11 6.87 16.30
C TYR A 214 -5.18 7.95 16.84
N TYR A 215 -4.53 8.69 15.94
CA TYR A 215 -3.49 9.68 16.22
C TYR A 215 -3.74 10.96 15.42
N PRO A 216 -4.71 11.80 15.83
CA PRO A 216 -5.01 13.02 15.10
C PRO A 216 -3.78 13.94 15.03
N ASP A 217 -3.32 14.22 13.82
CA ASP A 217 -2.21 15.13 13.56
C ASP A 217 -2.45 15.89 12.27
N ARG A 218 -2.23 17.21 12.30
CA ARG A 218 -2.39 18.09 11.13
C ARG A 218 -1.54 17.63 9.94
N ARG A 219 -0.37 17.02 10.20
CA ARG A 219 0.51 16.46 9.18
C ARG A 219 -0.11 15.29 8.41
N PHE A 220 -1.15 14.65 8.94
CA PHE A 220 -1.96 13.65 8.23
C PHE A 220 -3.21 14.27 7.62
N GLN A 221 -3.88 15.18 8.35
CA GLN A 221 -5.11 15.83 7.88
C GLN A 221 -4.88 16.61 6.58
N GLU A 222 -3.81 17.40 6.50
CA GLU A 222 -3.50 18.21 5.31
C GLU A 222 -3.36 17.37 4.02
N PRO A 223 -2.52 16.31 3.97
CA PRO A 223 -2.44 15.47 2.77
C PRO A 223 -3.73 14.69 2.49
N ILE A 224 -4.50 14.29 3.51
CA ILE A 224 -5.82 13.66 3.31
C ILE A 224 -6.75 14.61 2.56
N HIS A 225 -6.94 15.83 3.05
CA HIS A 225 -7.81 16.82 2.40
C HIS A 225 -7.32 17.16 1.00
N ARG A 226 -6.00 17.39 0.84
CA ARG A 226 -5.40 17.67 -0.47
C ARG A 226 -5.63 16.55 -1.48
N TYR A 227 -5.55 15.30 -1.04
CA TYR A 227 -5.85 14.15 -1.90
C TYR A 227 -7.30 14.16 -2.38
N PHE A 228 -8.26 14.39 -1.50
CA PHE A 228 -9.67 14.37 -1.91
C PHE A 228 -10.04 15.57 -2.77
N ASP A 229 -9.46 16.75 -2.53
CA ASP A 229 -9.63 17.90 -3.43
C ASP A 229 -9.10 17.59 -4.83
N PHE A 230 -7.91 17.01 -4.90
CA PHE A 230 -7.31 16.53 -6.16
C PHE A 230 -8.16 15.45 -6.84
N TYR A 231 -8.56 14.43 -6.09
CA TYR A 231 -9.25 13.27 -6.63
C TYR A 231 -10.64 13.65 -7.15
N LYS A 232 -11.37 14.54 -6.45
CA LYS A 232 -12.66 15.06 -6.93
C LYS A 232 -12.51 15.75 -8.28
N ASP A 233 -11.49 16.60 -8.42
CA ASP A 233 -11.16 17.28 -9.67
C ASP A 233 -10.77 16.29 -10.78
N PHE A 234 -9.88 15.34 -10.48
CA PHE A 234 -9.46 14.27 -11.38
C PHE A 234 -10.65 13.43 -11.89
N ALA A 235 -11.44 12.87 -10.98
CA ALA A 235 -12.56 11.98 -11.28
C ALA A 235 -13.70 12.71 -12.02
N SER A 236 -13.82 14.03 -11.86
CA SER A 236 -14.79 14.84 -12.63
C SER A 236 -14.41 14.99 -14.11
N ARG A 237 -13.11 14.94 -14.44
CA ARG A 237 -12.58 15.13 -15.79
C ARG A 237 -12.29 13.83 -16.52
N TYR A 238 -11.75 12.83 -15.81
CA TYR A 238 -11.24 11.60 -16.39
C TYR A 238 -12.06 10.41 -15.91
N ARG A 239 -13.14 10.13 -16.65
CA ARG A 239 -14.16 9.15 -16.28
C ARG A 239 -14.87 8.57 -17.50
N ILE A 240 -15.43 7.38 -17.33
CA ILE A 240 -16.37 6.75 -18.26
C ILE A 240 -17.78 6.93 -17.71
N LEU A 241 -18.67 7.57 -18.49
CA LEU A 241 -20.05 7.80 -18.07
C LEU A 241 -20.88 6.52 -18.16
N THR A 242 -21.90 6.43 -17.34
CA THR A 242 -22.93 5.37 -17.37
C THR A 242 -24.31 6.03 -17.27
N LYS A 243 -25.38 5.25 -17.15
CA LYS A 243 -26.74 5.80 -17.07
C LYS A 243 -26.96 6.54 -15.74
N SER A 244 -26.39 6.02 -14.65
CA SER A 244 -26.68 6.41 -13.27
C SER A 244 -25.47 7.05 -12.58
N GLY A 245 -24.33 7.19 -13.27
CA GLY A 245 -23.14 7.82 -12.73
C GLY A 245 -21.91 7.68 -13.63
N TYR A 246 -20.72 7.50 -13.04
CA TYR A 246 -19.49 7.33 -13.81
C TYR A 246 -18.43 6.51 -13.07
N LEU A 247 -17.48 5.97 -13.83
CA LEU A 247 -16.31 5.26 -13.33
C LEU A 247 -15.04 6.09 -13.59
N PRO A 248 -14.29 6.52 -12.56
CA PRO A 248 -13.04 7.25 -12.71
C PRO A 248 -11.96 6.38 -13.37
N CYS A 249 -11.15 6.96 -14.24
CA CYS A 249 -10.02 6.28 -14.87
C CYS A 249 -8.89 6.01 -13.88
N ASP A 250 -8.08 4.98 -14.11
CA ASP A 250 -7.10 4.51 -13.12
C ASP A 250 -5.81 5.35 -13.04
N TYR A 251 -5.51 6.15 -14.06
CA TYR A 251 -4.20 6.76 -14.25
C TYR A 251 -4.25 8.19 -14.78
N MET A 252 -3.24 8.98 -14.39
CA MET A 252 -2.97 10.33 -14.93
C MET A 252 -1.46 10.53 -15.08
N ASP A 253 -1.04 11.32 -16.06
CA ASP A 253 0.38 11.70 -16.15
C ASP A 253 0.80 12.69 -15.06
N GLN A 254 2.12 12.90 -14.95
CA GLN A 254 2.70 13.79 -13.95
C GLN A 254 2.37 15.28 -14.19
N GLN A 255 1.97 15.67 -15.40
CA GLN A 255 1.62 17.05 -15.74
C GLN A 255 0.16 17.39 -15.42
N GLY A 256 -0.60 16.43 -14.88
CA GLY A 256 -2.04 16.61 -14.63
C GLY A 256 -2.89 16.47 -15.88
N GLN A 257 -2.33 15.97 -16.98
CA GLN A 257 -3.07 15.68 -18.20
C GLN A 257 -3.45 14.20 -18.20
N GLY A 258 -4.68 13.94 -17.77
CA GLY A 258 -5.25 12.60 -17.90
C GLY A 258 -5.61 12.28 -19.35
N ARG A 259 -5.67 10.97 -19.63
CA ARG A 259 -6.41 10.42 -20.78
C ARG A 259 -7.53 9.56 -20.21
N ILE A 260 -8.59 9.35 -21.00
CA ILE A 260 -9.59 8.35 -20.64
C ILE A 260 -8.94 6.99 -20.86
N THR A 261 -8.35 6.44 -19.79
CA THR A 261 -7.77 5.09 -19.77
C THR A 261 -8.87 4.06 -19.46
N HIS A 262 -8.46 2.80 -19.27
CA HIS A 262 -9.36 1.82 -18.69
C HIS A 262 -9.66 2.11 -17.20
N VAL A 263 -10.71 1.49 -16.71
CA VAL A 263 -11.10 1.47 -15.30
C VAL A 263 -10.96 0.04 -14.80
N SER A 264 -10.31 -0.14 -13.67
CA SER A 264 -10.28 -1.42 -12.97
C SER A 264 -11.39 -1.50 -11.93
N LEU A 265 -12.11 -2.62 -11.85
CA LEU A 265 -13.24 -2.79 -10.94
C LEU A 265 -12.80 -2.61 -9.48
N ASN A 266 -11.68 -3.22 -9.10
CA ASN A 266 -11.14 -3.07 -7.74
C ASN A 266 -10.70 -1.63 -7.43
N HIS A 267 -10.18 -0.88 -8.42
CA HIS A 267 -9.87 0.55 -8.27
C HIS A 267 -11.15 1.32 -7.96
N ALA A 268 -12.16 1.23 -8.83
CA ALA A 268 -13.43 1.93 -8.66
C ALA A 268 -14.12 1.62 -7.32
N ILE A 269 -14.10 0.35 -6.87
CA ILE A 269 -14.69 -0.05 -5.59
C ILE A 269 -13.89 0.52 -4.40
N THR A 270 -12.56 0.49 -4.46
CA THR A 270 -11.69 1.04 -3.40
C THR A 270 -11.85 2.56 -3.30
N GLU A 271 -11.90 3.25 -4.44
CA GLU A 271 -12.07 4.70 -4.53
C GLU A 271 -13.44 5.16 -4.02
N MET A 272 -14.50 4.47 -4.41
CA MET A 272 -15.85 4.68 -3.86
C MET A 272 -15.85 4.53 -2.33
N SER A 273 -15.18 3.49 -1.82
CA SER A 273 -15.07 3.26 -0.38
C SER A 273 -14.30 4.39 0.32
N ALA A 274 -13.21 4.88 -0.28
CA ALA A 274 -12.44 5.99 0.25
C ALA A 274 -13.26 7.29 0.35
N LEU A 275 -14.11 7.57 -0.64
CA LEU A 275 -15.00 8.73 -0.61
C LEU A 275 -16.06 8.64 0.49
N TYR A 276 -16.66 7.45 0.69
CA TYR A 276 -17.56 7.22 1.82
C TYR A 276 -16.84 7.37 3.16
N ASP A 277 -15.63 6.80 3.30
CA ASP A 277 -14.81 6.96 4.50
C ASP A 277 -14.50 8.44 4.77
N TYR A 278 -14.24 9.22 3.71
CA TYR A 278 -13.94 10.64 3.83
C TYR A 278 -15.17 11.45 4.23
N TYR A 279 -16.34 11.12 3.68
CA TYR A 279 -17.61 11.64 4.16
C TYR A 279 -17.83 11.33 5.65
N LEU A 280 -17.60 10.09 6.09
CA LEU A 280 -17.70 9.71 7.50
C LEU A 280 -16.71 10.47 8.39
N LEU A 281 -15.53 10.81 7.86
CA LEU A 281 -14.48 11.52 8.58
C LEU A 281 -14.81 13.01 8.80
N CYS A 282 -15.33 13.71 7.78
CA CYS A 282 -15.45 15.18 7.83
C CYS A 282 -16.80 15.75 7.34
N GLY A 283 -17.73 14.92 6.91
CA GLY A 283 -19.05 15.34 6.42
C GLY A 283 -19.03 16.00 5.03
N ASP A 284 -18.02 15.71 4.19
CA ASP A 284 -17.94 16.24 2.82
C ASP A 284 -19.04 15.64 1.92
N GLU A 285 -20.13 16.38 1.74
CA GLU A 285 -21.27 15.98 0.91
C GLU A 285 -20.93 15.85 -0.59
N GLU A 286 -19.91 16.55 -1.08
CA GLU A 286 -19.45 16.39 -2.46
C GLU A 286 -18.82 15.01 -2.66
N ALA A 287 -18.00 14.58 -1.69
CA ALA A 287 -17.42 13.24 -1.68
C ALA A 287 -18.50 12.16 -1.60
N LEU A 288 -19.53 12.34 -0.77
CA LEU A 288 -20.67 11.42 -0.70
C LEU A 288 -21.41 11.31 -2.05
N ASN A 289 -21.70 12.44 -2.69
CA ASN A 289 -22.37 12.45 -3.99
C ASN A 289 -21.51 11.81 -5.09
N MET A 290 -20.20 11.99 -5.03
CA MET A 290 -19.26 11.31 -5.91
C MET A 290 -19.26 9.79 -5.66
N ALA A 291 -19.22 9.34 -4.40
CA ALA A 291 -19.28 7.93 -4.05
C ALA A 291 -20.56 7.27 -4.58
N ARG A 292 -21.70 7.95 -4.44
CA ARG A 292 -23.00 7.52 -5.00
C ARG A 292 -22.99 7.46 -6.53
N SER A 293 -22.28 8.37 -7.20
CA SER A 293 -22.11 8.35 -8.65
C SER A 293 -21.28 7.15 -9.12
N ILE A 294 -20.21 6.81 -8.40
CA ILE A 294 -19.42 5.61 -8.70
C ILE A 294 -20.25 4.35 -8.44
N ARG A 295 -20.98 4.31 -7.31
CA ARG A 295 -21.91 3.22 -6.99
C ARG A 295 -22.95 3.00 -8.09
N GLY A 296 -23.61 4.06 -8.55
CA GLY A 296 -24.59 3.99 -9.63
C GLY A 296 -24.01 3.45 -10.94
N ALA A 297 -22.75 3.76 -11.25
CA ALA A 297 -22.07 3.21 -12.42
C ALA A 297 -21.75 1.72 -12.27
N VAL A 298 -21.35 1.28 -11.07
CA VAL A 298 -21.20 -0.14 -10.76
C VAL A 298 -22.54 -0.86 -10.88
N GLU A 299 -23.63 -0.28 -10.39
CA GLU A 299 -24.99 -0.83 -10.52
C GLU A 299 -25.43 -0.98 -11.99
N ASP A 300 -25.10 -0.04 -12.85
CA ASP A 300 -25.42 -0.16 -14.28
C ASP A 300 -24.64 -1.29 -14.96
N MET A 301 -23.42 -1.56 -14.50
CA MET A 301 -22.45 -2.41 -15.21
C MET A 301 -22.18 -3.77 -14.55
N HIS A 302 -22.61 -4.01 -13.32
CA HIS A 302 -22.24 -5.19 -12.50
C HIS A 302 -22.41 -6.54 -13.24
N LYS A 303 -23.52 -6.73 -13.95
CA LYS A 303 -23.76 -7.99 -14.69
C LYS A 303 -22.74 -8.23 -15.79
N ARG A 304 -22.21 -7.17 -16.40
CA ARG A 304 -21.22 -7.25 -17.48
C ARG A 304 -19.81 -7.48 -16.95
N PHE A 305 -19.54 -7.12 -15.69
CA PHE A 305 -18.29 -7.46 -15.02
C PHE A 305 -18.16 -8.97 -14.72
N VAL A 306 -19.25 -9.74 -14.74
CA VAL A 306 -19.20 -11.20 -14.54
C VAL A 306 -18.93 -11.92 -15.87
N LYS A 307 -17.87 -12.73 -15.91
CA LYS A 307 -17.50 -13.59 -17.02
C LYS A 307 -18.44 -14.81 -17.13
N PRO A 308 -18.47 -15.49 -18.28
CA PRO A 308 -19.25 -16.71 -18.45
C PRO A 308 -18.91 -17.84 -17.47
N ASP A 309 -17.69 -17.90 -16.94
CA ASP A 309 -17.26 -18.90 -15.95
C ASP A 309 -17.61 -18.52 -14.49
N GLY A 310 -18.17 -17.32 -14.30
CA GLY A 310 -18.54 -16.74 -13.01
C GLY A 310 -17.44 -15.94 -12.34
N ASP A 311 -16.23 -15.86 -12.91
CA ASP A 311 -15.21 -14.93 -12.42
C ASP A 311 -15.54 -13.49 -12.82
N LEU A 312 -14.74 -12.53 -12.36
CA LEU A 312 -14.86 -11.13 -12.73
C LEU A 312 -13.87 -10.76 -13.84
N TRP A 313 -14.28 -9.83 -14.68
CA TRP A 313 -13.38 -9.01 -15.49
C TRP A 313 -12.66 -8.02 -14.59
N TYR A 314 -11.36 -7.87 -14.81
CA TYR A 314 -10.56 -6.91 -14.04
C TYR A 314 -10.95 -5.48 -14.35
N GLY A 315 -11.15 -5.15 -15.64
CA GLY A 315 -11.39 -3.78 -16.04
C GLY A 315 -12.29 -3.61 -17.25
N MET A 316 -12.57 -2.34 -17.55
CA MET A 316 -13.43 -1.88 -18.63
C MET A 316 -12.75 -0.72 -19.37
N THR A 317 -12.72 -0.80 -20.69
CA THR A 317 -12.17 0.24 -21.57
C THR A 317 -13.21 1.32 -21.91
N PRO A 318 -12.82 2.48 -22.49
CA PRO A 318 -13.73 3.59 -22.80
C PRO A 318 -14.86 3.27 -23.78
N ASP A 319 -14.69 2.25 -24.61
CA ASP A 319 -15.71 1.70 -25.52
C ASP A 319 -16.60 0.63 -24.85
N TYR A 320 -16.53 0.51 -23.52
CA TYR A 320 -17.27 -0.45 -22.70
C TYR A 320 -16.92 -1.92 -23.01
N THR A 321 -15.70 -2.19 -23.47
CA THR A 321 -15.19 -3.55 -23.60
C THR A 321 -14.61 -4.01 -22.27
N PHE A 322 -14.96 -5.22 -21.84
CA PHE A 322 -14.52 -5.80 -20.57
C PHE A 322 -13.27 -6.65 -20.80
N VAL A 323 -12.23 -6.41 -20.01
CA VAL A 323 -10.86 -6.87 -20.31
C VAL A 323 -10.16 -7.41 -19.07
N LEU A 324 -9.09 -8.17 -19.34
CA LEU A 324 -8.12 -8.66 -18.38
C LEU A 324 -8.65 -9.66 -17.32
N GLN A 325 -7.72 -10.42 -16.76
CA GLN A 325 -8.00 -11.41 -15.73
C GLN A 325 -8.02 -10.72 -14.36
N ASP A 326 -9.10 -10.90 -13.61
CA ASP A 326 -9.22 -10.36 -12.27
C ASP A 326 -8.31 -11.10 -11.28
N TYR A 327 -7.92 -10.39 -10.21
CA TYR A 327 -7.19 -10.95 -9.09
C TYR A 327 -8.04 -11.99 -8.38
N ARG A 328 -7.39 -13.01 -7.82
CA ARG A 328 -8.12 -14.12 -7.19
C ARG A 328 -9.03 -13.67 -6.04
N GLU A 329 -8.51 -12.98 -5.04
CA GLU A 329 -9.30 -12.54 -3.88
C GLU A 329 -9.38 -11.02 -3.69
N LEU A 330 -8.52 -10.23 -4.35
CA LEU A 330 -8.41 -8.79 -4.07
C LEU A 330 -9.73 -8.05 -4.29
N THR A 331 -10.35 -8.21 -5.46
CA THR A 331 -11.60 -7.55 -5.81
C THR A 331 -12.76 -8.02 -4.94
N LEU A 332 -12.77 -9.29 -4.52
CA LEU A 332 -13.77 -9.80 -3.58
C LEU A 332 -13.66 -9.10 -2.22
N ASN A 333 -12.44 -8.94 -1.70
CA ASN A 333 -12.21 -8.27 -0.44
C ASN A 333 -12.62 -6.79 -0.50
N ASP A 334 -12.27 -6.11 -1.60
CA ASP A 334 -12.65 -4.71 -1.83
C ASP A 334 -14.20 -4.58 -1.89
N LEU A 335 -14.91 -5.53 -2.52
CA LEU A 335 -16.38 -5.55 -2.58
C LEU A 335 -17.03 -5.78 -1.22
N ILE A 336 -16.53 -6.74 -0.43
CA ILE A 336 -17.07 -7.03 0.91
C ILE A 336 -16.88 -5.82 1.83
N GLU A 337 -15.72 -5.17 1.77
CA GLU A 337 -15.47 -3.95 2.53
C GLU A 337 -16.42 -2.82 2.12
N ALA A 338 -16.55 -2.57 0.82
CA ALA A 338 -17.45 -1.55 0.28
C ALA A 338 -18.91 -1.79 0.69
N GLN A 339 -19.35 -3.06 0.70
CA GLN A 339 -20.69 -3.45 1.14
C GLN A 339 -20.95 -3.04 2.60
N GLY A 340 -19.96 -3.26 3.48
CA GLY A 340 -20.03 -2.86 4.89
C GLY A 340 -20.11 -1.35 5.07
N ILE A 341 -19.30 -0.60 4.31
CA ILE A 341 -19.27 0.87 4.36
C ILE A 341 -20.59 1.46 3.84
N ILE A 342 -21.10 0.96 2.71
CA ILE A 342 -22.39 1.40 2.16
C ILE A 342 -23.51 1.15 3.16
N ARG A 343 -23.55 -0.02 3.80
CA ARG A 343 -24.54 -0.30 4.83
C ARG A 343 -24.43 0.66 6.02
N GLN A 344 -23.22 1.05 6.41
CA GLN A 344 -23.02 2.02 7.48
C GLN A 344 -23.52 3.42 7.10
N VAL A 345 -23.31 3.86 5.86
CA VAL A 345 -23.66 5.22 5.41
C VAL A 345 -25.11 5.33 4.95
N GLU A 346 -25.58 4.38 4.15
CA GLU A 346 -26.88 4.41 3.47
C GLU A 346 -27.96 3.57 4.18
N GLY A 347 -27.56 2.76 5.17
CA GLY A 347 -28.47 1.95 5.99
C GLY A 347 -28.92 0.63 5.36
N GLU A 348 -28.59 0.38 4.09
CA GLU A 348 -28.94 -0.84 3.37
C GLU A 348 -27.78 -1.41 2.57
N GLU A 349 -27.89 -2.71 2.30
CA GLU A 349 -26.94 -3.45 1.48
C GLU A 349 -27.19 -3.21 -0.01
N ASN A 350 -26.12 -3.02 -0.79
CA ASN A 350 -26.23 -2.81 -2.23
C ASN A 350 -26.41 -4.15 -2.99
N PRO A 351 -27.51 -4.35 -3.74
CA PRO A 351 -27.75 -5.62 -4.44
C PRO A 351 -26.76 -5.90 -5.58
N ALA A 352 -26.23 -4.86 -6.24
CA ALA A 352 -25.30 -5.04 -7.36
C ALA A 352 -23.91 -5.49 -6.87
N LEU A 353 -23.44 -4.94 -5.75
CA LEU A 353 -22.23 -5.43 -5.08
C LEU A 353 -22.42 -6.86 -4.58
N GLN A 354 -23.57 -7.18 -3.96
CA GLN A 354 -23.85 -8.54 -3.51
C GLN A 354 -23.80 -9.55 -4.69
N TYR A 355 -24.35 -9.19 -5.85
CA TYR A 355 -24.26 -10.02 -7.05
C TYR A 355 -22.82 -10.29 -7.48
N LEU A 356 -21.94 -9.28 -7.44
CA LEU A 356 -20.51 -9.44 -7.76
C LEU A 356 -19.79 -10.31 -6.73
N ILE A 357 -20.11 -10.13 -5.45
CA ILE A 357 -19.59 -10.95 -4.33
C ILE A 357 -19.97 -12.41 -4.55
N ASP A 358 -21.25 -12.70 -4.77
CA ASP A 358 -21.76 -14.07 -4.95
C ASP A 358 -21.13 -14.74 -6.17
N ALA A 359 -21.01 -14.02 -7.29
CA ALA A 359 -20.37 -14.54 -8.50
C ALA A 359 -18.92 -14.95 -8.23
N LYS A 360 -18.14 -14.05 -7.64
CA LYS A 360 -16.71 -14.28 -7.35
C LYS A 360 -16.49 -15.36 -6.31
N GLN A 361 -17.30 -15.41 -5.24
CA GLN A 361 -17.27 -16.48 -4.24
C GLN A 361 -17.57 -17.83 -4.87
N GLY A 362 -18.65 -17.94 -5.66
CA GLY A 362 -18.98 -19.17 -6.35
C GLY A 362 -17.89 -19.63 -7.32
N TRP A 363 -17.20 -18.70 -7.99
CA TRP A 363 -16.04 -19.04 -8.81
C TRP A 363 -14.87 -19.56 -7.98
N LEU A 364 -14.56 -18.93 -6.83
CA LEU A 364 -13.48 -19.37 -5.93
C LEU A 364 -13.73 -20.77 -5.36
N GLU A 365 -14.97 -21.10 -5.02
CA GLU A 365 -15.38 -22.42 -4.55
C GLU A 365 -15.14 -23.51 -5.61
N ARG A 366 -15.46 -23.21 -6.87
CA ARG A 366 -15.20 -24.13 -8.00
C ARG A 366 -13.72 -24.21 -8.37
N ASN A 367 -12.91 -23.23 -7.96
CA ASN A 367 -11.50 -23.12 -8.29
C ASN A 367 -10.67 -22.94 -7.02
N PRO A 368 -10.58 -23.93 -6.11
CA PRO A 368 -9.84 -23.78 -4.85
C PRO A 368 -8.36 -23.48 -5.08
N LYS A 369 -7.73 -22.76 -4.13
CA LYS A 369 -6.27 -22.57 -4.15
C LYS A 369 -5.61 -23.94 -4.13
N LYS A 370 -4.73 -24.20 -5.09
CA LYS A 370 -3.85 -25.37 -5.00
C LYS A 370 -2.87 -25.08 -3.87
N GLU A 371 -2.90 -25.87 -2.81
CA GLU A 371 -1.87 -25.83 -1.77
C GLU A 371 -0.51 -26.01 -2.45
N ALA A 372 0.42 -25.11 -2.16
CA ALA A 372 1.81 -25.29 -2.57
C ALA A 372 2.34 -26.52 -1.81
N LYS A 373 2.70 -27.57 -2.55
CA LYS A 373 3.34 -28.76 -1.99
C LYS A 373 4.78 -28.49 -1.57
#